data_AF-G2PPY0-F1
#
_entry.id   AF-G2PPY0-F1
#
_cell.length_a   1.000
_cell.length_b   1.000
_cell.length_c   1.000
_cell.angle_alpha   90.00
_cell.angle_beta   90.00
_cell.angle_gamma   90.00
#
_symmetry.space_group_name_H-M   'P 1'
#
loop_
_entity.id
_entity.type
_entity.pdbx_description
1 polymer ?
#
loop_
_entity_poly.entity_id
_entity_poly.type
_entity_poly.pdbx_seq_one_letter_code
_entity_poly.pdbx_strand_id
1 'polypeptide(L)'
;MKFTLAVMAVVLLWVVGCSKDDGPEMAPAAFSVDKNTIDFGEVEIGSIKKVKIKITNTGEDDLVLKDYSLSSADTSGFSVNFSESEVILPADGTYEMDVNFSPTEEGEKTSVLTIVSNIGEHRINLSGRGDLGANAIVHVPDDNFKAGLLAHGDSLVAADISKIDINGDGEIQVGEAEAYTGRIACVGMGITDLTGIEAFKNIKVLTLVDNQLTSLDLSKNIALEKLVCDSNELTGLDVSKNTALIELWVQRNKLLSLDITQNTALERLICDNNQLTALDVSNNTALKQIWVQNNTLTSLDVSKNLALEKLYLSNNNLTSLDISFNTALNTLAVQNNQLTTLDVANNTGLYDLAVHNNQLMDLDVSKNTELKHLTVTNNEIAILDVSQNTLLEDLSCDNNNLTNLNLVQNTNLRELRCNYNQISDLDISNTTKLQILACVGNQLTSLDVSQNVALRTFACGANRLTSLRLVDNVELRSLRCEQNQLTLLNLANGNNSLLTNVSATENNLDCIQIDEGFTPPNDSSWLKDDTASYSSLCP
;
A
#
# COMPACT_ATOMS: atom_id res chain seq x y z
N MET A 1 -30.87 58.31 55.49
CA MET A 1 -31.53 58.60 54.19
C MET A 1 -32.24 57.30 53.79
N LYS A 2 -33.45 57.00 54.30
CA LYS A 2 -34.77 57.37 53.73
C LYS A 2 -34.74 57.49 52.21
N PHE A 3 -35.29 56.50 51.50
CA PHE A 3 -36.48 56.72 50.67
C PHE A 3 -37.28 55.42 50.48
N THR A 4 -38.56 55.57 50.77
CA THR A 4 -39.72 54.66 50.75
C THR A 4 -40.40 54.76 49.37
N LEU A 5 -41.05 53.72 48.84
CA LEU A 5 -42.51 53.44 48.77
C LEU A 5 -42.65 52.46 47.56
N ALA A 6 -43.65 51.60 47.32
CA ALA A 6 -44.82 51.04 47.99
C ALA A 6 -45.75 50.55 46.86
N VAL A 7 -46.41 49.39 46.99
CA VAL A 7 -47.72 49.11 46.38
C VAL A 7 -48.40 48.07 47.28
N MET A 8 -49.29 48.48 48.18
CA MET A 8 -50.76 48.59 48.06
C MET A 8 -51.49 47.24 48.21
N ALA A 9 -52.30 47.19 49.27
CA ALA A 9 -53.17 46.11 49.66
C ALA A 9 -54.47 46.09 48.84
N VAL A 10 -55.05 44.90 48.64
CA VAL A 10 -56.48 44.72 48.41
C VAL A 10 -56.99 43.64 49.36
N VAL A 11 -57.92 44.05 50.20
CA VAL A 11 -58.77 43.22 51.05
C VAL A 11 -59.89 42.65 50.18
N LEU A 12 -60.09 41.33 50.19
CA LEU A 12 -61.37 40.72 49.85
C LEU A 12 -61.74 39.72 50.95
N LEU A 13 -62.71 40.09 51.78
CA LEU A 13 -63.48 39.15 52.59
C LEU A 13 -64.48 38.44 51.66
N TRP A 14 -64.46 37.11 51.67
CA TRP A 14 -65.64 36.29 51.40
C TRP A 14 -65.83 35.32 52.57
N VAL A 15 -66.96 35.50 53.26
CA VAL A 15 -67.57 34.47 54.10
C VAL A 15 -68.35 33.56 53.17
N VAL A 16 -68.11 32.24 53.22
CA VAL A 16 -69.13 31.17 53.26
C VAL A 16 -68.40 29.82 53.38
N GLY A 17 -68.84 29.00 54.32
CA GLY A 17 -68.81 27.55 54.20
C GLY A 17 -68.04 26.82 55.30
N CYS A 18 -68.77 26.32 56.31
CA CYS A 18 -68.29 25.15 57.04
C CYS A 18 -68.07 24.00 56.05
N SER A 19 -66.82 23.59 55.87
CA SER A 19 -66.48 22.22 55.47
C SER A 19 -65.49 21.67 56.49
N LYS A 20 -65.57 20.36 56.67
CA LYS A 20 -64.95 19.56 57.72
C LYS A 20 -63.45 19.84 57.89
N ASP A 21 -62.97 19.57 59.10
CA ASP A 21 -61.58 19.18 59.35
C ASP A 21 -61.15 18.16 58.29
N ASP A 22 -60.41 18.60 57.29
CA ASP A 22 -59.48 17.75 56.56
C ASP A 22 -58.11 18.10 57.13
N GLY A 23 -57.47 17.12 57.79
CA GLY A 23 -56.09 17.24 58.24
C GLY A 23 -55.15 17.55 57.07
N PRO A 24 -53.84 17.80 57.32
CA PRO A 24 -52.90 17.99 56.22
C PRO A 24 -53.04 16.83 55.22
N GLU A 25 -53.43 17.15 53.98
CA GLU A 25 -53.54 16.18 52.88
C GLU A 25 -52.13 15.64 52.63
N MET A 26 -51.92 14.36 52.95
CA MET A 26 -50.61 13.73 52.79
C MET A 26 -50.19 13.81 51.31
N ALA A 27 -48.92 14.11 51.05
CA ALA A 27 -48.41 14.11 49.68
C ALA A 27 -48.59 12.71 49.03
N PRO A 28 -49.09 12.63 47.78
CA PRO A 28 -49.33 11.35 47.12
C PRO A 28 -48.03 10.55 46.95
N ALA A 29 -48.15 9.23 46.85
CA ALA A 29 -47.01 8.33 46.68
C ALA A 29 -46.17 8.72 45.45
N ALA A 30 -44.85 8.69 45.59
CA ALA A 30 -43.94 9.13 44.52
C ALA A 30 -42.77 8.15 44.34
N PHE A 31 -42.68 7.57 43.15
CA PHE A 31 -41.64 6.62 42.80
C PHE A 31 -40.34 7.35 42.40
N SER A 32 -39.24 6.96 43.03
CA SER A 32 -37.89 7.35 42.63
C SER A 32 -37.01 6.12 42.56
N VAL A 33 -36.16 6.01 41.54
CA VAL A 33 -35.13 4.97 41.42
C VAL A 33 -33.76 5.61 41.25
N ASP A 34 -32.74 5.03 41.88
CA ASP A 34 -31.36 5.53 41.81
C ASP A 34 -30.72 5.35 40.42
N LYS A 35 -31.23 4.41 39.60
CA LYS A 35 -30.75 4.12 38.25
C LYS A 35 -31.94 3.94 37.28
N ASN A 36 -32.10 4.88 36.36
CA ASN A 36 -33.07 4.80 35.25
C ASN A 36 -32.49 4.13 33.99
N THR A 37 -31.18 3.83 33.98
CA THR A 37 -30.49 3.06 32.96
C THR A 37 -29.40 2.21 33.62
N ILE A 38 -29.25 0.97 33.18
CA ILE A 38 -28.21 0.04 33.64
C ILE A 38 -27.47 -0.48 32.41
N ASP A 39 -26.18 -0.17 32.35
CA ASP A 39 -25.26 -0.78 31.40
C ASP A 39 -24.39 -1.80 32.13
N PHE A 40 -24.55 -3.07 31.80
CA PHE A 40 -23.76 -4.16 32.34
C PHE A 40 -22.36 -4.23 31.69
N GLY A 41 -22.10 -3.51 30.60
CA GLY A 41 -20.86 -3.62 29.85
C GLY A 41 -20.65 -5.04 29.30
N GLU A 42 -19.39 -5.44 29.14
CA GLU A 42 -19.03 -6.80 28.69
C GLU A 42 -19.14 -7.81 29.85
N VAL A 43 -19.85 -8.91 29.58
CA VAL A 43 -20.05 -10.01 30.51
C VAL A 43 -19.79 -11.32 29.77
N GLU A 44 -18.89 -12.13 30.32
CA GLU A 44 -18.56 -13.45 29.78
C GLU A 44 -19.80 -14.34 29.67
N ILE A 45 -19.94 -15.05 28.56
CA ILE A 45 -21.06 -15.96 28.29
C ILE A 45 -21.08 -17.05 29.37
N GLY A 46 -22.25 -17.24 29.98
CA GLY A 46 -22.44 -18.17 31.11
C GLY A 46 -22.09 -17.60 32.49
N SER A 47 -21.48 -16.41 32.57
CA SER A 47 -21.28 -15.65 33.81
C SER A 47 -22.48 -14.74 34.11
N ILE A 48 -22.62 -14.30 35.37
CA ILE A 48 -23.70 -13.40 35.81
C ILE A 48 -23.10 -12.13 36.41
N LYS A 49 -23.47 -10.96 35.86
CA LYS A 49 -23.22 -9.66 36.49
C LYS A 49 -24.49 -9.14 37.14
N LYS A 50 -24.39 -8.67 38.39
CA LYS A 50 -25.52 -8.19 39.18
C LYS A 50 -25.38 -6.69 39.43
N VAL A 51 -26.44 -5.94 39.20
CA VAL A 51 -26.54 -4.52 39.56
C VAL A 51 -27.73 -4.35 40.49
N LYS A 52 -27.46 -3.79 41.66
CA LYS A 52 -28.49 -3.45 42.62
C LYS A 52 -29.09 -2.09 42.29
N ILE A 53 -30.43 -2.02 42.26
CA ILE A 53 -31.18 -0.77 42.20
C ILE A 53 -31.94 -0.53 43.51
N LYS A 54 -32.11 0.74 43.84
CA LYS A 54 -32.83 1.22 45.02
C LYS A 54 -34.02 2.05 44.60
N ILE A 55 -35.21 1.55 44.92
CA ILE A 55 -36.48 2.26 44.76
C ILE A 55 -36.79 2.94 46.09
N THR A 56 -37.22 4.19 46.04
CA THR A 56 -37.58 5.00 47.21
C THR A 56 -38.95 5.60 47.00
N ASN A 57 -39.82 5.49 48.01
CA ASN A 57 -41.04 6.28 48.07
C ASN A 57 -40.68 7.68 48.59
N THR A 58 -40.82 8.68 47.75
CA THR A 58 -40.54 10.09 48.08
C THR A 58 -41.82 10.89 48.40
N GLY A 59 -42.97 10.21 48.39
CA GLY A 59 -44.26 10.74 48.81
C GLY A 59 -44.59 10.38 50.26
N GLU A 60 -45.76 10.80 50.74
CA GLU A 60 -46.23 10.52 52.10
C GLU A 60 -47.25 9.37 52.16
N ASP A 61 -47.99 9.10 51.07
CA ASP A 61 -48.80 7.88 50.89
C ASP A 61 -47.96 6.64 50.56
N ASP A 62 -48.48 5.45 50.87
CA ASP A 62 -47.84 4.17 50.56
C ASP A 62 -47.65 3.95 49.03
N LEU A 63 -46.42 3.67 48.62
CA LEU A 63 -46.09 3.18 47.28
C LEU A 63 -46.14 1.65 47.27
N VAL A 64 -47.02 1.08 46.46
CA VAL A 64 -47.20 -0.37 46.35
C VAL A 64 -46.59 -0.85 45.04
N LEU A 65 -45.52 -1.63 45.11
CA LEU A 65 -44.91 -2.31 43.97
C LEU A 65 -45.66 -3.63 43.75
N LYS A 66 -46.26 -3.78 42.56
CA LYS A 66 -47.21 -4.85 42.24
C LYS A 66 -46.58 -5.95 41.40
N ASP A 67 -45.82 -5.57 40.37
CA ASP A 67 -45.31 -6.51 39.38
C ASP A 67 -44.09 -5.92 38.64
N TYR A 68 -43.41 -6.75 37.88
CA TYR A 68 -42.38 -6.33 36.93
C TYR A 68 -42.46 -7.12 35.63
N SER A 69 -41.96 -6.53 34.55
CA SER A 69 -41.76 -7.24 33.28
C SER A 69 -40.48 -6.80 32.59
N LEU A 70 -39.89 -7.72 31.82
CA LEU A 70 -38.80 -7.44 30.91
C LEU A 70 -39.37 -7.48 29.49
N SER A 71 -39.13 -6.42 28.71
CA SER A 71 -39.66 -6.29 27.36
C SER A 71 -38.62 -5.74 26.38
N SER A 72 -38.36 -6.49 25.31
CA SER A 72 -37.61 -6.08 24.10
C SER A 72 -37.60 -7.23 23.08
N ALA A 73 -37.01 -7.00 21.90
CA ALA A 73 -36.79 -8.03 20.88
C ALA A 73 -35.78 -9.12 21.30
N ASP A 74 -34.96 -8.87 22.32
CA ASP A 74 -33.96 -9.81 22.83
C ASP A 74 -33.83 -9.70 24.35
N THR A 75 -34.71 -10.40 25.08
CA THR A 75 -34.68 -10.47 26.55
C THR A 75 -33.70 -11.55 27.06
N SER A 76 -32.97 -12.23 26.17
CA SER A 76 -32.08 -13.32 26.55
C SER A 76 -30.98 -12.80 27.48
N GLY A 77 -30.84 -13.45 28.64
CA GLY A 77 -29.83 -13.15 29.65
C GLY A 77 -30.20 -12.10 30.70
N PHE A 78 -31.25 -11.29 30.54
CA PHE A 78 -31.68 -10.38 31.62
C PHE A 78 -32.62 -11.09 32.60
N SER A 79 -32.40 -10.91 33.90
CA SER A 79 -33.31 -11.40 34.94
C SER A 79 -33.35 -10.45 36.12
N VAL A 80 -34.40 -10.57 36.92
CA VAL A 80 -34.64 -9.70 38.06
C VAL A 80 -35.04 -10.55 39.25
N ASN A 81 -34.45 -10.27 40.41
CA ASN A 81 -34.84 -10.92 41.66
C ASN A 81 -35.87 -10.03 42.38
N PHE A 82 -37.14 -10.18 42.01
CA PHE A 82 -38.28 -9.52 42.68
C PHE A 82 -39.14 -10.57 43.39
N SER A 83 -39.60 -10.28 44.61
CA SER A 83 -40.48 -11.18 45.36
C SER A 83 -41.88 -11.19 44.72
N GLU A 84 -42.51 -12.36 44.59
CA GLU A 84 -43.87 -12.49 44.03
C GLU A 84 -44.97 -11.87 44.94
N SER A 85 -44.61 -11.33 46.10
CA SER A 85 -45.52 -10.65 47.01
C SER A 85 -45.44 -9.13 46.82
N GLU A 86 -46.59 -8.45 46.86
CA GLU A 86 -46.66 -6.99 46.82
C GLU A 86 -45.74 -6.37 47.88
N VAL A 87 -44.94 -5.38 47.48
CA VAL A 87 -44.05 -4.65 48.38
C VAL A 87 -44.67 -3.30 48.67
N ILE A 88 -45.00 -3.04 49.94
CA ILE A 88 -45.54 -1.76 50.40
C ILE A 88 -44.39 -0.94 50.99
N LEU A 89 -44.17 0.25 50.42
CA LEU A 89 -43.17 1.21 50.88
C LEU A 89 -43.87 2.41 51.52
N PRO A 90 -43.79 2.58 52.85
CA PRO A 90 -44.28 3.79 53.52
C PRO A 90 -43.46 5.02 53.11
N ALA A 91 -43.84 6.21 53.59
CA ALA A 91 -43.06 7.43 53.40
C ALA A 91 -41.57 7.21 53.72
N ASP A 92 -40.67 7.67 52.84
CA ASP A 92 -39.22 7.45 52.87
C ASP A 92 -38.77 5.98 52.83
N GLY A 93 -39.70 5.04 52.64
CA GLY A 93 -39.44 3.61 52.54
C GLY A 93 -38.65 3.26 51.28
N THR A 94 -37.77 2.26 51.39
CA THR A 94 -36.89 1.86 50.29
C THR A 94 -36.93 0.36 50.03
N TYR A 95 -36.85 -0.02 48.76
CA TYR A 95 -36.71 -1.41 48.31
C TYR A 95 -35.44 -1.56 47.48
N GLU A 96 -34.65 -2.59 47.76
CA GLU A 96 -33.48 -2.96 46.96
C GLU A 96 -33.75 -4.25 46.20
N MET A 97 -33.38 -4.27 44.93
CA MET A 97 -33.48 -5.47 44.09
C MET A 97 -32.28 -5.61 43.15
N ASP A 98 -31.93 -6.85 42.85
CA ASP A 98 -30.87 -7.19 41.90
C ASP A 98 -31.46 -7.33 40.50
N VAL A 99 -30.90 -6.57 39.56
CA VAL A 99 -31.04 -6.78 38.11
C VAL A 99 -29.79 -7.50 37.64
N ASN A 100 -29.95 -8.63 36.96
CA ASN A 100 -28.86 -9.48 36.53
C ASN A 100 -28.78 -9.52 34.99
N PHE A 101 -27.56 -9.65 34.48
CA PHE A 101 -27.28 -9.98 33.09
C PHE A 101 -26.40 -11.23 33.02
N SER A 102 -26.87 -12.23 32.28
CA SER A 102 -26.28 -13.56 32.10
C SER A 102 -26.34 -13.96 30.62
N PRO A 103 -25.49 -13.38 29.76
CA PRO A 103 -25.54 -13.63 28.33
C PRO A 103 -25.28 -15.10 28.00
N THR A 104 -26.00 -15.61 27.00
CA THR A 104 -25.83 -16.97 26.46
C THR A 104 -25.24 -16.98 25.04
N GLU A 105 -25.14 -15.81 24.42
CA GLU A 105 -24.65 -15.60 23.05
C GLU A 105 -23.80 -14.33 23.03
N GLU A 106 -22.86 -14.26 22.08
CA GLU A 106 -22.04 -13.07 21.88
C GLU A 106 -22.87 -11.91 21.31
N GLY A 107 -22.51 -10.68 21.67
CA GLY A 107 -23.05 -9.48 21.05
C GLY A 107 -23.91 -8.63 21.97
N GLU A 108 -24.34 -7.49 21.43
CA GLU A 108 -25.11 -6.47 22.15
C GLU A 108 -26.52 -6.96 22.46
N LYS A 109 -26.93 -6.85 23.71
CA LYS A 109 -28.26 -7.22 24.23
C LYS A 109 -28.87 -6.00 24.89
N THR A 110 -30.14 -5.74 24.62
CA THR A 110 -30.88 -4.61 25.21
C THR A 110 -32.25 -5.05 25.70
N SER A 111 -32.69 -4.49 26.83
CA SER A 111 -34.03 -4.76 27.38
C SER A 111 -34.58 -3.57 28.13
N VAL A 112 -35.88 -3.58 28.42
CA VAL A 112 -36.54 -2.60 29.28
C VAL A 112 -37.21 -3.31 30.44
N LEU A 113 -36.73 -3.02 31.64
CA LEU A 113 -37.39 -3.41 32.89
C LEU A 113 -38.51 -2.41 33.18
N THR A 114 -39.74 -2.92 33.24
CA THR A 114 -40.93 -2.14 33.61
C THR A 114 -41.40 -2.59 34.98
N ILE A 115 -41.47 -1.67 35.94
CA ILE A 115 -41.95 -1.90 37.31
C ILE A 115 -43.35 -1.30 37.41
N VAL A 116 -44.33 -2.12 37.79
CA VAL A 116 -45.73 -1.72 37.95
C VAL A 116 -45.99 -1.37 39.41
N SER A 117 -46.51 -0.16 39.65
CA SER A 117 -46.89 0.32 40.97
C SER A 117 -48.36 0.73 41.06
N ASN A 118 -48.84 1.12 42.24
CA ASN A 118 -50.15 1.77 42.39
C ASN A 118 -50.27 3.13 41.68
N ILE A 119 -49.16 3.77 41.34
CA ILE A 119 -49.14 5.08 40.67
C ILE A 119 -48.78 5.02 39.17
N GLY A 120 -48.57 3.81 38.61
CA GLY A 120 -48.26 3.61 37.20
C GLY A 120 -47.04 2.74 36.93
N GLU A 121 -46.59 2.75 35.68
CA GLU A 121 -45.43 2.00 35.19
C GLU A 121 -44.16 2.84 35.19
N HIS A 122 -43.06 2.25 35.64
CA HIS A 122 -41.74 2.90 35.71
C HIS A 122 -40.73 2.08 34.90
N ARG A 123 -40.02 2.72 33.97
CA ARG A 123 -39.17 2.04 32.98
C ARG A 123 -37.69 2.30 33.24
N ILE A 124 -36.89 1.23 33.16
CA ILE A 124 -35.44 1.25 33.30
C ILE A 124 -34.85 0.56 32.07
N ASN A 125 -33.99 1.27 31.33
CA ASN A 125 -33.31 0.71 30.16
C ASN A 125 -32.12 -0.15 30.59
N LEU A 126 -31.99 -1.34 30.01
CA LEU A 126 -30.92 -2.29 30.27
C LEU A 126 -30.10 -2.51 28.99
N SER A 127 -28.78 -2.51 29.10
CA SER A 127 -27.85 -2.89 28.02
C SER A 127 -26.72 -3.76 28.57
N GLY A 128 -26.15 -4.61 27.72
CA GLY A 128 -24.95 -5.38 28.03
C GLY A 128 -24.49 -6.18 26.81
N ARG A 129 -23.21 -6.56 26.77
CA ARG A 129 -22.64 -7.35 25.67
C ARG A 129 -22.19 -8.72 26.19
N GLY A 130 -22.67 -9.79 25.57
CA GLY A 130 -22.11 -11.13 25.78
C GLY A 130 -20.75 -11.25 25.13
N ASP A 131 -19.75 -11.72 25.88
CA ASP A 131 -18.38 -11.94 25.41
C ASP A 131 -17.93 -13.38 25.63
N LEU A 132 -17.08 -13.93 24.76
CA LEU A 132 -16.67 -15.34 24.85
C LEU A 132 -15.77 -15.63 26.06
N GLY A 133 -15.20 -14.60 26.69
CA GLY A 133 -14.29 -14.73 27.82
C GLY A 133 -12.86 -15.01 27.40
N ALA A 134 -11.89 -14.48 28.16
CA ALA A 134 -10.47 -14.51 27.80
C ALA A 134 -9.87 -15.92 27.64
N ASN A 135 -10.48 -16.95 28.25
CA ASN A 135 -9.99 -18.33 28.20
C ASN A 135 -10.66 -19.17 27.11
N ALA A 136 -11.63 -18.62 26.37
CA ALA A 136 -12.22 -19.34 25.24
C ALA A 136 -11.17 -19.59 24.16
N ILE A 137 -11.20 -20.77 23.54
CA ILE A 137 -10.29 -21.14 22.45
C ILE A 137 -10.79 -20.50 21.16
N VAL A 138 -9.91 -19.78 20.47
CA VAL A 138 -10.15 -19.23 19.13
C VAL A 138 -10.29 -20.39 18.15
N HIS A 139 -11.38 -20.40 17.38
CA HIS A 139 -11.58 -21.42 16.37
C HIS A 139 -10.70 -21.14 15.15
N VAL A 140 -9.68 -21.97 14.94
CA VAL A 140 -8.77 -21.90 13.78
C VAL A 140 -8.84 -23.23 13.02
N PRO A 141 -9.65 -23.32 11.95
CA PRO A 141 -9.90 -24.58 11.24
C PRO A 141 -8.77 -25.01 10.28
N ASP A 142 -7.95 -24.07 9.80
CA ASP A 142 -6.79 -24.37 8.94
C ASP A 142 -5.58 -24.76 9.81
N ASP A 143 -5.17 -26.02 9.73
CA ASP A 143 -4.05 -26.56 10.51
C ASP A 143 -2.73 -25.81 10.25
N ASN A 144 -2.50 -25.35 9.02
CA ASN A 144 -1.29 -24.59 8.68
C ASN A 144 -1.34 -23.20 9.32
N PHE A 145 -2.51 -22.56 9.33
CA PHE A 145 -2.67 -21.27 10.00
C PHE A 145 -2.52 -21.42 11.51
N LYS A 146 -3.16 -22.42 12.13
CA LYS A 146 -3.01 -22.71 13.57
C LYS A 146 -1.55 -23.00 13.93
N ALA A 147 -0.87 -23.85 13.16
CA ALA A 147 0.56 -24.12 13.36
C ALA A 147 1.41 -22.85 13.20
N GLY A 148 1.05 -21.97 12.25
CA GLY A 148 1.66 -20.67 12.07
C GLY A 148 1.54 -19.80 13.32
N LEU A 149 0.33 -19.65 13.88
CA LEU A 149 0.08 -18.88 15.10
C LEU A 149 0.84 -19.43 16.31
N LEU A 150 0.85 -20.74 16.50
CA LEU A 150 1.54 -21.39 17.63
C LEU A 150 3.07 -21.27 17.54
N ALA A 151 3.63 -21.19 16.33
CA ALA A 151 5.07 -21.06 16.12
C ALA A 151 5.62 -19.62 16.25
N HIS A 152 4.74 -18.61 16.44
CA HIS A 152 5.18 -17.23 16.62
C HIS A 152 6.07 -17.07 17.86
N GLY A 153 7.17 -16.35 17.73
CA GLY A 153 8.15 -16.15 18.79
C GLY A 153 9.15 -17.29 18.98
N ASP A 154 8.87 -18.49 18.47
CA ASP A 154 9.70 -19.68 18.69
C ASP A 154 10.74 -19.93 17.56
N SER A 155 10.52 -19.42 16.34
CA SER A 155 11.40 -19.71 15.19
C SER A 155 11.61 -18.55 14.20
N LEU A 156 11.26 -17.31 14.55
CA LEU A 156 11.39 -16.15 13.65
C LEU A 156 12.36 -15.10 14.24
N VAL A 157 13.41 -14.80 13.48
CA VAL A 157 14.61 -14.02 13.89
C VAL A 157 14.36 -12.51 14.06
N ALA A 158 13.11 -12.07 14.24
CA ALA A 158 12.77 -10.65 14.35
C ALA A 158 12.43 -10.31 15.81
N ALA A 159 13.11 -9.30 16.36
CA ALA A 159 13.04 -8.90 17.78
C ALA A 159 11.64 -8.45 18.26
N ASP A 160 10.67 -8.26 17.35
CA ASP A 160 9.32 -7.74 17.62
C ASP A 160 8.22 -8.81 17.47
N ILE A 161 8.57 -10.10 17.47
CA ILE A 161 7.59 -11.19 17.43
C ILE A 161 7.57 -11.87 18.80
N SER A 162 6.55 -11.55 19.62
CA SER A 162 6.32 -12.27 20.88
C SER A 162 5.52 -13.55 20.63
N LYS A 163 5.61 -14.50 21.57
CA LYS A 163 4.78 -15.69 21.53
C LYS A 163 3.31 -15.30 21.67
N ILE A 164 2.44 -15.90 20.87
CA ILE A 164 0.99 -15.70 20.95
C ILE A 164 0.39 -16.63 22.01
N ASP A 165 0.70 -17.93 21.93
CA ASP A 165 0.38 -18.93 22.96
C ASP A 165 1.25 -18.68 24.21
N ILE A 166 0.78 -17.81 25.11
CA ILE A 166 1.51 -17.38 26.30
C ILE A 166 1.54 -18.51 27.32
N ASN A 167 0.45 -19.28 27.43
CA ASN A 167 0.32 -20.30 28.47
C ASN A 167 1.01 -21.64 28.09
N GLY A 168 1.35 -21.84 26.82
CA GLY A 168 2.07 -23.01 26.32
C GLY A 168 1.22 -24.27 26.18
N ASP A 169 -0.11 -24.16 26.12
CA ASP A 169 -1.03 -25.30 26.09
C ASP A 169 -1.32 -25.81 24.67
N GLY A 170 -0.80 -25.13 23.65
CA GLY A 170 -0.96 -25.51 22.24
C GLY A 170 -2.29 -25.09 21.63
N GLU A 171 -3.07 -24.26 22.34
CA GLU A 171 -4.25 -23.58 21.83
C GLU A 171 -4.03 -22.06 21.83
N ILE A 172 -4.83 -21.34 21.07
CA ILE A 172 -4.87 -19.87 21.12
C ILE A 172 -6.13 -19.47 21.86
N GLN A 173 -6.00 -18.78 22.99
CA GLN A 173 -7.18 -18.23 23.66
C GLN A 173 -7.52 -16.82 23.19
N VAL A 174 -8.78 -16.43 23.32
CA VAL A 174 -9.28 -15.10 22.95
C VAL A 174 -8.48 -14.00 23.65
N GLY A 175 -8.18 -14.17 24.94
CA GLY A 175 -7.38 -13.21 25.70
C GLY A 175 -5.94 -13.08 25.19
N GLU A 176 -5.35 -14.16 24.68
CA GLU A 176 -4.02 -14.13 24.06
C GLU A 176 -4.05 -13.38 22.72
N ALA A 177 -5.02 -13.70 21.86
CA ALA A 177 -5.20 -13.06 20.57
C ALA A 177 -5.49 -11.56 20.69
N GLU A 178 -6.34 -11.16 21.64
CA GLU A 178 -6.67 -9.76 21.89
C GLU A 178 -5.51 -8.97 22.52
N ALA A 179 -4.73 -9.60 23.41
CA ALA A 179 -3.55 -8.96 24.00
C ALA A 179 -2.39 -8.81 23.00
N TYR A 180 -2.38 -9.61 21.93
CA TYR A 180 -1.30 -9.60 20.94
C TYR A 180 -1.38 -8.36 20.03
N THR A 181 -0.38 -7.48 20.14
CA THR A 181 -0.26 -6.26 19.32
C THR A 181 0.86 -6.35 18.28
N GLY A 182 1.51 -7.51 18.19
CA GLY A 182 2.69 -7.73 17.38
C GLY A 182 2.38 -7.93 15.89
N ARG A 183 3.38 -8.41 15.19
CA ARG A 183 3.27 -8.85 13.78
C ARG A 183 2.84 -10.31 13.73
N ILE A 184 1.86 -10.63 12.88
CA ILE A 184 1.58 -12.01 12.47
C ILE A 184 2.19 -12.24 11.09
N ALA A 185 2.99 -13.28 10.94
CA ALA A 185 3.64 -13.67 9.69
C ALA A 185 3.55 -15.18 9.44
N CYS A 186 2.71 -15.56 8.48
CA CYS A 186 2.53 -16.94 8.04
C CYS A 186 2.80 -17.00 6.52
N VAL A 187 4.04 -17.28 6.13
CA VAL A 187 4.51 -17.18 4.72
C VAL A 187 4.77 -18.57 4.14
N GLY A 188 4.28 -18.84 2.93
CA GLY A 188 4.61 -20.07 2.22
C GLY A 188 4.03 -21.34 2.86
N MET A 189 2.99 -21.20 3.69
CA MET A 189 2.48 -22.29 4.53
C MET A 189 1.34 -23.07 3.87
N GLY A 190 0.87 -22.64 2.69
CA GLY A 190 -0.26 -23.26 2.00
C GLY A 190 -1.58 -23.04 2.75
N ILE A 191 -1.74 -21.89 3.41
CA ILE A 191 -2.95 -21.53 4.13
C ILE A 191 -4.07 -21.21 3.12
N THR A 192 -5.25 -21.75 3.39
CA THR A 192 -6.46 -21.58 2.55
C THR A 192 -7.60 -20.88 3.28
N ASP A 193 -7.60 -20.92 4.60
CA ASP A 193 -8.63 -20.32 5.46
C ASP A 193 -7.98 -19.55 6.61
N LEU A 194 -8.37 -18.28 6.78
CA LEU A 194 -7.85 -17.40 7.83
C LEU A 194 -8.80 -17.24 9.02
N THR A 195 -9.88 -18.03 9.09
CA THR A 195 -10.82 -18.04 10.22
C THR A 195 -10.05 -18.15 11.55
N GLY A 196 -10.44 -17.32 12.51
CA GLY A 196 -9.76 -17.09 13.79
C GLY A 196 -8.92 -15.81 13.81
N ILE A 197 -8.56 -15.24 12.66
CA ILE A 197 -7.84 -13.95 12.60
C ILE A 197 -8.66 -12.81 13.23
N GLU A 198 -9.99 -12.91 13.23
CA GLU A 198 -10.90 -11.91 13.75
C GLU A 198 -10.75 -11.66 15.27
N ALA A 199 -10.16 -12.61 16.00
CA ALA A 199 -9.83 -12.47 17.42
C ALA A 199 -8.64 -11.52 17.65
N PHE A 200 -7.77 -11.35 16.66
CA PHE A 200 -6.54 -10.56 16.75
C PHE A 200 -6.78 -9.06 16.44
N LYS A 201 -7.62 -8.41 17.26
CA LYS A 201 -8.10 -7.04 17.02
C LYS A 201 -7.01 -5.96 17.01
N ASN A 202 -5.91 -6.21 17.74
CA ASN A 202 -4.87 -5.21 18.03
C ASN A 202 -3.56 -5.40 17.23
N ILE A 203 -3.52 -6.33 16.29
CA ILE A 203 -2.32 -6.55 15.45
C ILE A 203 -2.07 -5.37 14.53
N LYS A 204 -0.79 -5.02 14.39
CA LYS A 204 -0.36 -3.90 13.54
C LYS A 204 0.11 -4.34 12.16
N VAL A 205 0.65 -5.56 12.06
CA VAL A 205 1.23 -6.08 10.82
C VAL A 205 0.77 -7.50 10.58
N LEU A 206 0.24 -7.76 9.39
CA LEU A 206 -0.17 -9.09 8.95
C LEU A 206 0.54 -9.43 7.64
N THR A 207 1.25 -10.56 7.61
CA THR A 207 2.01 -11.04 6.46
C THR A 207 1.58 -12.47 6.10
N LEU A 208 1.03 -12.64 4.90
CA LEU A 208 0.39 -13.86 4.40
C LEU A 208 0.91 -14.26 3.02
N VAL A 209 2.17 -13.94 2.71
CA VAL A 209 2.79 -14.11 1.39
C VAL A 209 2.84 -15.57 0.97
N ASP A 210 2.65 -15.84 -0.32
CA ASP A 210 2.79 -17.17 -0.93
C ASP A 210 1.88 -18.22 -0.25
N ASN A 211 0.58 -17.91 -0.12
CA ASN A 211 -0.43 -18.85 0.36
C ASN A 211 -1.49 -19.09 -0.73
N GLN A 212 -2.61 -19.73 -0.38
CA GLN A 212 -3.67 -20.15 -1.30
C GLN A 212 -5.01 -19.50 -0.93
N LEU A 213 -4.97 -18.31 -0.32
CA LEU A 213 -6.18 -17.59 0.10
C LEU A 213 -6.95 -17.10 -1.12
N THR A 214 -8.26 -17.40 -1.16
CA THR A 214 -9.18 -16.91 -2.20
C THR A 214 -10.07 -15.76 -1.71
N SER A 215 -10.22 -15.65 -0.38
CA SER A 215 -10.87 -14.56 0.33
C SER A 215 -10.06 -14.22 1.58
N LEU A 216 -10.29 -13.02 2.10
CA LEU A 216 -9.64 -12.51 3.30
C LEU A 216 -10.59 -11.53 4.00
N ASP A 217 -11.08 -11.90 5.18
CA ASP A 217 -11.89 -11.01 6.03
C ASP A 217 -11.00 -10.44 7.14
N LEU A 218 -10.80 -9.12 7.11
CA LEU A 218 -10.03 -8.38 8.11
C LEU A 218 -10.88 -7.33 8.82
N SER A 219 -12.20 -7.46 8.78
CA SER A 219 -13.14 -6.46 9.28
C SER A 219 -13.00 -6.19 10.78
N LYS A 220 -12.39 -7.10 11.54
CA LYS A 220 -12.11 -6.97 12.98
C LYS A 220 -10.68 -6.53 13.31
N ASN A 221 -9.73 -6.63 12.37
CA ASN A 221 -8.34 -6.24 12.55
C ASN A 221 -8.15 -4.73 12.29
N ILE A 222 -8.91 -3.91 13.01
CA ILE A 222 -9.04 -2.47 12.74
C ILE A 222 -7.76 -1.66 13.06
N ALA A 223 -6.87 -2.21 13.89
CA ALA A 223 -5.59 -1.61 14.25
C ALA A 223 -4.46 -1.85 13.21
N LEU A 224 -4.76 -2.53 12.10
CA LEU A 224 -3.77 -2.95 11.13
C LEU A 224 -3.16 -1.75 10.38
N GLU A 225 -1.85 -1.57 10.53
CA GLU A 225 -1.05 -0.51 9.90
C GLU A 225 -0.37 -1.01 8.61
N LYS A 226 -0.07 -2.32 8.53
CA LYS A 226 0.52 -2.94 7.34
C LYS A 226 -0.09 -4.29 7.02
N LEU A 227 -0.61 -4.41 5.80
CA LEU A 227 -1.07 -5.68 5.24
C LEU A 227 -0.17 -6.10 4.09
N VAL A 228 0.34 -7.32 4.16
CA VAL A 228 1.09 -7.98 3.09
C VAL A 228 0.45 -9.32 2.80
N CYS A 229 -0.32 -9.41 1.72
CA CYS A 229 -1.00 -10.64 1.29
C CYS A 229 -0.77 -10.90 -0.21
N ASP A 230 0.45 -10.62 -0.68
CA ASP A 230 0.85 -10.89 -2.05
C ASP A 230 1.03 -12.38 -2.34
N SER A 231 1.02 -12.73 -3.63
CA SER A 231 1.08 -14.12 -4.11
C SER A 231 0.01 -15.02 -3.46
N ASN A 232 -1.25 -14.64 -3.64
CA ASN A 232 -2.42 -15.42 -3.23
C ASN A 232 -3.38 -15.50 -4.43
N GLU A 233 -4.60 -15.99 -4.18
CA GLU A 233 -5.63 -16.21 -5.19
C GLU A 233 -6.84 -15.28 -4.98
N LEU A 234 -6.62 -14.12 -4.34
CA LEU A 234 -7.69 -13.18 -3.98
C LEU A 234 -8.34 -12.59 -5.22
N THR A 235 -9.67 -12.66 -5.28
CA THR A 235 -10.47 -12.04 -6.36
C THR A 235 -11.10 -10.70 -5.95
N GLY A 236 -11.20 -10.47 -4.64
CA GLY A 236 -11.61 -9.23 -4.01
C GLY A 236 -10.95 -9.08 -2.65
N LEU A 237 -10.85 -7.84 -2.17
CA LEU A 237 -10.31 -7.52 -0.86
C LEU A 237 -11.05 -6.28 -0.33
N ASP A 238 -11.68 -6.42 0.83
CA ASP A 238 -12.30 -5.30 1.55
C ASP A 238 -11.36 -4.84 2.68
N VAL A 239 -10.84 -3.62 2.54
CA VAL A 239 -10.00 -2.96 3.56
C VAL A 239 -10.68 -1.72 4.15
N SER A 240 -11.99 -1.56 3.95
CA SER A 240 -12.75 -0.38 4.37
C SER A 240 -12.76 -0.16 5.88
N LYS A 241 -12.53 -1.21 6.68
CA LYS A 241 -12.44 -1.15 8.15
C LYS A 241 -11.01 -0.95 8.65
N ASN A 242 -10.00 -1.22 7.83
CA ASN A 242 -8.58 -1.12 8.20
C ASN A 242 -8.07 0.29 7.91
N THR A 243 -8.74 1.31 8.47
CA THR A 243 -8.47 2.74 8.15
C THR A 243 -7.11 3.22 8.64
N ALA A 244 -6.46 2.47 9.54
CA ALA A 244 -5.10 2.71 10.01
C ALA A 244 -3.99 2.26 9.03
N LEU A 245 -4.34 1.63 7.90
CA LEU A 245 -3.34 1.13 6.95
C LEU A 245 -2.45 2.26 6.38
N ILE A 246 -1.14 2.07 6.54
CA ILE A 246 -0.05 2.88 6.01
C ILE A 246 0.58 2.18 4.79
N GLU A 247 0.68 0.85 4.82
CA GLU A 247 1.22 0.04 3.73
C GLU A 247 0.27 -1.11 3.34
N LEU A 248 -0.03 -1.24 2.05
CA LEU A 248 -0.89 -2.29 1.51
C LEU A 248 -0.21 -2.98 0.32
N TRP A 249 0.13 -4.26 0.48
CA TRP A 249 0.82 -5.08 -0.52
C TRP A 249 -0.08 -6.26 -0.90
N VAL A 250 -0.63 -6.21 -2.11
CA VAL A 250 -1.64 -7.14 -2.63
C VAL A 250 -1.26 -7.64 -4.02
N GLN A 251 0.00 -7.50 -4.42
CA GLN A 251 0.47 -7.89 -5.74
C GLN A 251 0.34 -9.38 -6.00
N ARG A 252 0.29 -9.78 -7.28
CA ARG A 252 0.20 -11.19 -7.70
C ARG A 252 -1.02 -11.88 -7.10
N ASN A 253 -2.18 -11.24 -7.25
CA ASN A 253 -3.50 -11.80 -6.95
C ASN A 253 -4.36 -11.74 -8.23
N LYS A 254 -5.68 -11.90 -8.09
CA LYS A 254 -6.66 -11.87 -9.19
C LYS A 254 -7.68 -10.74 -9.02
N LEU A 255 -7.27 -9.62 -8.42
CA LEU A 255 -8.17 -8.50 -8.13
C LEU A 255 -8.59 -7.81 -9.43
N LEU A 256 -9.91 -7.68 -9.63
CA LEU A 256 -10.51 -6.90 -10.73
C LEU A 256 -10.73 -5.43 -10.35
N SER A 257 -10.90 -5.18 -9.05
CA SER A 257 -11.09 -3.87 -8.44
C SER A 257 -10.46 -3.86 -7.05
N LEU A 258 -10.06 -2.67 -6.59
CA LEU A 258 -9.56 -2.45 -5.24
C LEU A 258 -10.08 -1.10 -4.75
N ASP A 259 -10.91 -1.11 -3.71
CA ASP A 259 -11.38 0.11 -3.04
C ASP A 259 -10.50 0.40 -1.82
N ILE A 260 -9.82 1.54 -1.86
CA ILE A 260 -8.95 2.05 -0.80
C ILE A 260 -9.38 3.43 -0.32
N THR A 261 -10.60 3.86 -0.64
CA THR A 261 -11.07 5.23 -0.39
C THR A 261 -11.15 5.59 1.09
N GLN A 262 -11.22 4.60 1.98
CA GLN A 262 -11.24 4.77 3.44
C GLN A 262 -9.83 4.76 4.07
N ASN A 263 -8.80 4.29 3.36
CA ASN A 263 -7.44 4.14 3.86
C ASN A 263 -6.64 5.43 3.64
N THR A 264 -7.11 6.53 4.24
CA THR A 264 -6.56 7.88 4.01
C THR A 264 -5.13 8.07 4.53
N ALA A 265 -4.67 7.21 5.44
CA ALA A 265 -3.30 7.19 5.96
C ALA A 265 -2.29 6.45 5.06
N LEU A 266 -2.74 5.86 3.94
CA LEU A 266 -1.90 5.01 3.10
C LEU A 266 -0.75 5.81 2.45
N GLU A 267 0.48 5.40 2.70
CA GLU A 267 1.70 6.00 2.14
C GLU A 267 2.31 5.14 1.03
N ARG A 268 2.13 3.81 1.08
CA ARG A 268 2.66 2.87 0.09
C ARG A 268 1.59 1.87 -0.34
N LEU A 269 1.30 1.87 -1.65
CA LEU A 269 0.41 0.90 -2.29
C LEU A 269 1.20 0.05 -3.29
N ILE A 270 1.15 -1.26 -3.11
CA ILE A 270 1.70 -2.25 -4.04
C ILE A 270 0.57 -3.18 -4.46
N CYS A 271 0.06 -3.01 -5.67
CA CYS A 271 -1.06 -3.76 -6.24
C CYS A 271 -0.78 -4.23 -7.68
N ASP A 272 0.49 -4.37 -8.03
CA ASP A 272 0.90 -4.86 -9.34
C ASP A 272 0.56 -6.33 -9.59
N ASN A 273 0.62 -6.76 -10.85
CA ASN A 273 0.29 -8.13 -11.25
C ASN A 273 -1.11 -8.55 -10.75
N ASN A 274 -2.11 -7.74 -11.04
CA ASN A 274 -3.53 -8.00 -10.81
C ASN A 274 -4.28 -7.84 -12.14
N GLN A 275 -5.60 -7.69 -12.08
CA GLN A 275 -6.47 -7.50 -13.24
C GLN A 275 -7.28 -6.19 -13.12
N LEU A 276 -6.71 -5.18 -12.45
CA LEU A 276 -7.37 -3.91 -12.22
C LEU A 276 -7.63 -3.19 -13.54
N THR A 277 -8.86 -2.73 -13.71
CA THR A 277 -9.30 -1.92 -14.87
C THR A 277 -9.41 -0.44 -14.55
N ALA A 278 -9.61 -0.11 -13.28
CA ALA A 278 -9.60 1.22 -12.71
C ALA A 278 -9.05 1.17 -11.28
N LEU A 279 -8.52 2.30 -10.81
CA LEU A 279 -8.06 2.49 -9.44
C LEU A 279 -8.30 3.95 -9.05
N ASP A 280 -9.03 4.17 -7.95
CA ASP A 280 -9.23 5.50 -7.37
C ASP A 280 -8.27 5.69 -6.18
N VAL A 281 -7.38 6.67 -6.31
CA VAL A 281 -6.40 7.06 -5.29
C VAL A 281 -6.65 8.47 -4.72
N SER A 282 -7.80 9.07 -5.03
CA SER A 282 -8.06 10.49 -4.78
C SER A 282 -8.13 10.86 -3.30
N ASN A 283 -8.58 9.93 -2.44
CA ASN A 283 -8.62 10.12 -0.99
C ASN A 283 -7.30 9.79 -0.29
N ASN A 284 -6.38 9.09 -0.96
CA ASN A 284 -5.13 8.61 -0.38
C ASN A 284 -4.02 9.68 -0.54
N THR A 285 -4.28 10.88 -0.05
CA THR A 285 -3.42 12.06 -0.24
C THR A 285 -2.02 11.93 0.37
N ALA A 286 -1.82 10.99 1.30
CA ALA A 286 -0.53 10.67 1.91
C ALA A 286 0.36 9.75 1.05
N LEU A 287 -0.13 9.22 -0.08
CA LEU A 287 0.64 8.29 -0.92
C LEU A 287 1.95 8.90 -1.41
N LYS A 288 3.04 8.20 -1.10
CA LYS A 288 4.41 8.49 -1.57
C LYS A 288 4.85 7.52 -2.66
N GLN A 289 4.31 6.30 -2.67
CA GLN A 289 4.71 5.25 -3.60
C GLN A 289 3.50 4.45 -4.09
N ILE A 290 3.35 4.34 -5.40
CA ILE A 290 2.30 3.54 -6.05
C ILE A 290 2.95 2.59 -7.05
N TRP A 291 2.69 1.29 -6.87
CA TRP A 291 3.13 0.22 -7.76
C TRP A 291 1.88 -0.49 -8.28
N VAL A 292 1.56 -0.28 -9.55
CA VAL A 292 0.36 -0.83 -10.20
C VAL A 292 0.68 -1.39 -11.59
N GLN A 293 1.95 -1.75 -11.82
CA GLN A 293 2.36 -2.38 -13.07
C GLN A 293 1.65 -3.71 -13.33
N ASN A 294 1.59 -4.14 -14.59
CA ASN A 294 0.96 -5.39 -15.00
C ASN A 294 -0.51 -5.46 -14.54
N ASN A 295 -1.29 -4.45 -14.94
CA ASN A 295 -2.73 -4.41 -14.79
C ASN A 295 -3.34 -4.06 -16.17
N THR A 296 -4.59 -3.63 -16.22
CA THR A 296 -5.28 -3.26 -17.47
C THR A 296 -5.82 -1.83 -17.45
N LEU A 297 -5.23 -0.95 -16.64
CA LEU A 297 -5.66 0.43 -16.48
C LEU A 297 -5.58 1.21 -17.80
N THR A 298 -6.62 1.98 -18.10
CA THR A 298 -6.65 2.89 -19.26
C THR A 298 -6.40 4.36 -18.86
N SER A 299 -6.56 4.67 -17.58
CA SER A 299 -6.24 5.96 -16.97
C SER A 299 -5.93 5.77 -15.49
N LEU A 300 -5.21 6.73 -14.90
CA LEU A 300 -5.05 6.88 -13.46
C LEU A 300 -4.95 8.38 -13.15
N ASP A 301 -5.82 8.89 -12.27
CA ASP A 301 -5.74 10.26 -11.77
C ASP A 301 -4.95 10.28 -10.47
N VAL A 302 -3.77 10.93 -10.50
CA VAL A 302 -2.88 11.12 -9.34
C VAL A 302 -2.82 12.58 -8.86
N SER A 303 -3.74 13.43 -9.32
CA SER A 303 -3.72 14.88 -9.05
C SER A 303 -3.83 15.26 -7.57
N LYS A 304 -4.31 14.35 -6.72
CA LYS A 304 -4.44 14.54 -5.26
C LYS A 304 -3.26 14.02 -4.46
N ASN A 305 -2.39 13.21 -5.06
CA ASN A 305 -1.27 12.57 -4.37
C ASN A 305 -0.02 13.46 -4.45
N LEU A 306 -0.07 14.62 -3.82
CA LEU A 306 0.98 15.65 -3.93
C LEU A 306 2.33 15.22 -3.32
N ALA A 307 2.30 14.26 -2.39
CA ALA A 307 3.49 13.67 -1.78
C ALA A 307 4.09 12.51 -2.60
N LEU A 308 3.56 12.21 -3.79
CA LEU A 308 3.98 11.08 -4.60
C LEU A 308 5.43 11.26 -5.10
N GLU A 309 6.31 10.35 -4.67
CA GLU A 309 7.73 10.33 -4.99
C GLU A 309 8.06 9.29 -6.07
N LYS A 310 7.34 8.15 -6.07
CA LYS A 310 7.57 7.04 -6.99
C LYS A 310 6.27 6.52 -7.58
N LEU A 311 6.22 6.44 -8.91
CA LEU A 311 5.06 5.95 -9.64
C LEU A 311 5.49 4.90 -10.67
N TYR A 312 5.06 3.65 -10.46
CA TYR A 312 5.28 2.52 -11.36
C TYR A 312 3.95 2.09 -11.97
N LEU A 313 3.79 2.38 -13.26
CA LEU A 313 2.58 2.21 -14.07
C LEU A 313 2.79 1.32 -15.30
N SER A 314 3.94 0.67 -15.40
CA SER A 314 4.32 -0.07 -16.59
C SER A 314 3.39 -1.23 -16.93
N ASN A 315 3.28 -1.59 -18.21
CA ASN A 315 2.42 -2.69 -18.68
C ASN A 315 0.95 -2.47 -18.28
N ASN A 316 0.39 -1.36 -18.78
CA ASN A 316 -1.02 -1.03 -18.71
C ASN A 316 -1.48 -0.58 -20.12
N ASN A 317 -2.67 0.02 -20.23
CA ASN A 317 -3.25 0.51 -21.48
C ASN A 317 -3.44 2.04 -21.45
N LEU A 318 -2.56 2.78 -20.74
CA LEU A 318 -2.66 4.23 -20.62
C LEU A 318 -2.43 4.91 -21.96
N THR A 319 -3.31 5.84 -22.33
CA THR A 319 -3.16 6.68 -23.54
C THR A 319 -2.72 8.10 -23.21
N SER A 320 -2.90 8.52 -21.95
CA SER A 320 -2.44 9.78 -21.40
C SER A 320 -2.13 9.62 -19.91
N LEU A 321 -1.32 10.52 -19.38
CA LEU A 321 -0.99 10.59 -17.97
C LEU A 321 -0.72 12.06 -17.61
N ASP A 322 -1.44 12.58 -16.63
CA ASP A 322 -1.19 13.91 -16.05
C ASP A 322 -0.50 13.74 -14.69
N ILE A 323 0.72 14.26 -14.59
CA ILE A 323 1.56 14.26 -13.39
C ILE A 323 1.98 15.68 -13.00
N SER A 324 1.30 16.70 -13.54
CA SER A 324 1.67 18.11 -13.38
C SER A 324 1.62 18.60 -11.93
N PHE A 325 0.83 17.95 -11.08
CA PHE A 325 0.71 18.24 -9.64
C PHE A 325 1.71 17.46 -8.77
N ASN A 326 2.32 16.39 -9.28
CA ASN A 326 3.18 15.48 -8.51
C ASN A 326 4.65 15.95 -8.54
N THR A 327 4.87 17.17 -8.05
CA THR A 327 6.19 17.85 -8.08
C THR A 327 7.28 17.16 -7.26
N ALA A 328 6.90 16.28 -6.32
CA ALA A 328 7.81 15.45 -5.53
C ALA A 328 8.33 14.20 -6.26
N LEU A 329 7.83 13.88 -7.46
CA LEU A 329 8.24 12.71 -8.22
C LEU A 329 9.74 12.74 -8.51
N ASN A 330 10.42 11.67 -8.08
CA ASN A 330 11.82 11.41 -8.40
C ASN A 330 12.00 10.14 -9.25
N THR A 331 11.02 9.24 -9.28
CA THR A 331 11.05 8.04 -10.13
C THR A 331 9.71 7.88 -10.85
N LEU A 332 9.76 7.77 -12.18
CA LEU A 332 8.59 7.51 -13.02
C LEU A 332 8.88 6.37 -14.01
N ALA A 333 8.09 5.30 -13.91
CA ALA A 333 8.16 4.16 -14.80
C ALA A 333 6.78 3.90 -15.45
N VAL A 334 6.65 4.26 -16.72
CA VAL A 334 5.39 4.20 -17.50
C VAL A 334 5.57 3.41 -18.80
N GLN A 335 6.62 2.59 -18.89
CA GLN A 335 6.90 1.78 -20.08
C GLN A 335 5.79 0.78 -20.42
N ASN A 336 5.71 0.36 -21.68
CA ASN A 336 4.69 -0.57 -22.18
C ASN A 336 3.27 -0.03 -21.92
N ASN A 337 3.00 1.16 -22.45
CA ASN A 337 1.67 1.77 -22.49
C ASN A 337 1.43 2.28 -23.93
N GLN A 338 0.45 3.17 -24.12
CA GLN A 338 0.07 3.73 -25.42
C GLN A 338 0.14 5.27 -25.38
N LEU A 339 1.09 5.82 -24.59
CA LEU A 339 1.24 7.27 -24.45
C LEU A 339 1.78 7.87 -25.75
N THR A 340 1.10 8.89 -26.26
CA THR A 340 1.54 9.67 -27.43
C THR A 340 2.26 10.96 -27.05
N THR A 341 2.00 11.44 -25.83
CA THR A 341 2.64 12.61 -25.22
C THR A 341 2.83 12.36 -23.73
N LEU A 342 3.82 13.03 -23.15
CA LEU A 342 4.05 13.07 -21.71
C LEU A 342 4.72 14.39 -21.35
N ASP A 343 4.09 15.17 -20.47
CA ASP A 343 4.67 16.39 -19.91
C ASP A 343 5.31 16.08 -18.56
N VAL A 344 6.62 16.32 -18.46
CA VAL A 344 7.43 16.12 -17.24
C VAL A 344 8.00 17.43 -16.68
N ALA A 345 7.57 18.58 -17.21
CA ALA A 345 8.20 19.88 -16.92
C ALA A 345 8.11 20.30 -15.45
N ASN A 346 7.05 19.89 -14.75
CA ASN A 346 6.85 20.19 -13.32
C ASN A 346 7.56 19.21 -12.38
N ASN A 347 8.02 18.07 -12.89
CA ASN A 347 8.64 16.99 -12.11
C ASN A 347 10.16 17.19 -12.07
N THR A 348 10.59 18.38 -11.64
CA THR A 348 12.01 18.82 -11.71
C THR A 348 12.96 17.95 -10.90
N GLY A 349 12.45 17.22 -9.90
CA GLY A 349 13.21 16.27 -9.08
C GLY A 349 13.36 14.87 -9.70
N LEU A 350 12.90 14.63 -10.94
CA LEU A 350 13.06 13.33 -11.61
C LEU A 350 14.53 12.95 -11.72
N TYR A 351 14.84 11.78 -11.14
CA TYR A 351 16.13 11.13 -11.13
C TYR A 351 16.18 9.96 -12.13
N ASP A 352 15.08 9.19 -12.21
CA ASP A 352 14.92 8.04 -13.10
C ASP A 352 13.59 8.16 -13.87
N LEU A 353 13.69 8.15 -15.21
CA LEU A 353 12.56 8.25 -16.12
C LEU A 353 12.60 7.11 -17.17
N ALA A 354 11.63 6.20 -17.06
CA ALA A 354 11.43 5.10 -17.99
C ALA A 354 10.10 5.23 -18.73
N VAL A 355 10.17 5.53 -20.03
CA VAL A 355 9.01 5.74 -20.91
C VAL A 355 9.05 4.85 -22.16
N HIS A 356 9.91 3.82 -22.16
CA HIS A 356 10.09 2.95 -23.32
C HIS A 356 8.84 2.17 -23.72
N ASN A 357 8.75 1.73 -24.97
CA ASN A 357 7.60 1.02 -25.51
C ASN A 357 6.29 1.83 -25.33
N ASN A 358 6.29 3.06 -25.86
CA ASN A 358 5.13 3.93 -25.98
C ASN A 358 5.09 4.45 -27.44
N GLN A 359 4.32 5.51 -27.69
CA GLN A 359 4.14 6.14 -29.01
C GLN A 359 4.56 7.62 -28.96
N LEU A 360 5.53 7.97 -28.13
CA LEU A 360 5.97 9.35 -27.94
C LEU A 360 6.68 9.84 -29.20
N MET A 361 6.23 10.98 -29.74
CA MET A 361 6.89 11.64 -30.87
C MET A 361 7.92 12.69 -30.44
N ASP A 362 7.79 13.18 -29.20
CA ASP A 362 8.63 14.19 -28.58
C ASP A 362 8.65 13.98 -27.06
N LEU A 363 9.71 14.45 -26.41
CA LEU A 363 9.84 14.46 -24.96
C LEU A 363 10.79 15.59 -24.53
N ASP A 364 10.25 16.64 -23.91
CA ASP A 364 11.05 17.72 -23.32
C ASP A 364 11.47 17.34 -21.89
N VAL A 365 12.77 17.06 -21.72
CA VAL A 365 13.40 16.78 -20.42
C VAL A 365 14.23 17.94 -19.88
N SER A 366 14.11 19.15 -20.46
CA SER A 366 14.97 20.30 -20.15
C SER A 366 14.86 20.80 -18.71
N LYS A 367 13.75 20.50 -18.02
CA LYS A 367 13.50 20.87 -16.62
C LYS A 367 13.93 19.81 -15.60
N ASN A 368 14.22 18.60 -16.06
CA ASN A 368 14.55 17.47 -15.20
C ASN A 368 16.07 17.36 -15.01
N THR A 369 16.69 18.41 -14.46
CA THR A 369 18.15 18.55 -14.38
C THR A 369 18.82 17.54 -13.45
N GLU A 370 18.04 16.89 -12.59
CA GLU A 370 18.49 15.82 -11.69
C GLU A 370 18.51 14.43 -12.33
N LEU A 371 18.10 14.30 -13.62
CA LEU A 371 18.06 13.02 -14.31
C LEU A 371 19.44 12.37 -14.39
N LYS A 372 19.48 11.10 -13.98
CA LYS A 372 20.63 10.21 -14.10
C LYS A 372 20.40 9.05 -15.05
N HIS A 373 19.17 8.56 -15.09
CA HIS A 373 18.77 7.43 -15.93
C HIS A 373 17.59 7.86 -16.79
N LEU A 374 17.76 7.78 -18.12
CA LEU A 374 16.71 8.11 -19.07
C LEU A 374 16.57 6.98 -20.10
N THR A 375 15.39 6.36 -20.13
CA THR A 375 15.07 5.30 -21.09
C THR A 375 13.84 5.67 -21.90
N VAL A 376 14.05 6.00 -23.17
CA VAL A 376 13.03 6.37 -24.17
C VAL A 376 12.95 5.38 -25.34
N THR A 377 13.58 4.21 -25.20
CA THR A 377 13.63 3.14 -26.21
C THR A 377 12.25 2.79 -26.80
N ASN A 378 12.17 2.43 -28.09
CA ASN A 378 10.94 2.02 -28.77
C ASN A 378 9.82 3.08 -28.62
N ASN A 379 10.07 4.25 -29.17
CA ASN A 379 9.11 5.34 -29.35
C ASN A 379 9.27 5.89 -30.78
N GLU A 380 8.67 7.03 -31.08
CA GLU A 380 8.73 7.68 -32.40
C GLU A 380 9.51 9.00 -32.37
N ILE A 381 10.37 9.19 -31.36
CA ILE A 381 11.05 10.47 -31.09
C ILE A 381 12.02 10.82 -32.21
N ALA A 382 11.86 11.99 -32.81
CA ALA A 382 12.73 12.48 -33.88
C ALA A 382 13.89 13.36 -33.39
N ILE A 383 13.68 14.06 -32.28
CA ILE A 383 14.65 14.98 -31.67
C ILE A 383 14.61 14.74 -30.16
N LEU A 384 15.78 14.56 -29.56
CA LEU A 384 15.92 14.43 -28.11
C LEU A 384 17.02 15.38 -27.65
N ASP A 385 16.64 16.44 -26.92
CA ASP A 385 17.58 17.37 -26.31
C ASP A 385 17.83 16.98 -24.85
N VAL A 386 19.05 16.51 -24.58
CA VAL A 386 19.52 16.16 -23.23
C VAL A 386 20.57 17.13 -22.69
N SER A 387 20.70 18.33 -23.29
CA SER A 387 21.75 19.30 -22.96
C SER A 387 21.67 19.83 -21.53
N GLN A 388 20.48 19.84 -20.93
CA GLN A 388 20.27 20.28 -19.54
C GLN A 388 20.47 19.15 -18.52
N ASN A 389 20.47 17.88 -18.96
CA ASN A 389 20.57 16.71 -18.08
C ASN A 389 22.05 16.33 -17.87
N THR A 390 22.83 17.26 -17.34
CA THR A 390 24.30 17.14 -17.19
C THR A 390 24.74 16.04 -16.22
N LEU A 391 23.81 15.54 -15.40
CA LEU A 391 24.01 14.44 -14.46
C LEU A 391 23.72 13.05 -15.06
N LEU A 392 23.29 12.96 -16.32
CA LEU A 392 23.01 11.67 -16.97
C LEU A 392 24.22 10.74 -16.90
N GLU A 393 23.97 9.54 -16.36
CA GLU A 393 24.90 8.43 -16.31
C GLU A 393 24.51 7.37 -17.35
N ASP A 394 23.21 7.13 -17.55
CA ASP A 394 22.70 6.13 -18.49
C ASP A 394 21.62 6.73 -19.42
N LEU A 395 21.83 6.60 -20.73
CA LEU A 395 20.88 7.02 -21.76
C LEU A 395 20.59 5.86 -22.72
N SER A 396 19.32 5.48 -22.79
CA SER A 396 18.82 4.48 -23.73
C SER A 396 17.70 5.07 -24.60
N CYS A 397 18.00 5.30 -25.87
CA CYS A 397 17.11 5.85 -26.89
C CYS A 397 17.04 4.97 -28.14
N ASP A 398 17.23 3.66 -27.98
CA ASP A 398 17.15 2.68 -29.07
C ASP A 398 15.80 2.74 -29.80
N ASN A 399 15.76 2.38 -31.08
CA ASN A 399 14.54 2.26 -31.89
C ASN A 399 13.65 3.51 -31.79
N ASN A 400 14.20 4.63 -32.25
CA ASN A 400 13.50 5.89 -32.41
C ASN A 400 13.79 6.44 -33.82
N ASN A 401 13.37 7.67 -34.09
CA ASN A 401 13.59 8.36 -35.35
C ASN A 401 14.70 9.42 -35.26
N LEU A 402 15.65 9.28 -34.34
CA LEU A 402 16.67 10.30 -34.09
C LEU A 402 17.60 10.45 -35.29
N THR A 403 17.78 11.68 -35.76
CA THR A 403 18.71 12.00 -36.86
C THR A 403 20.03 12.58 -36.35
N ASN A 404 20.03 13.09 -35.12
CA ASN A 404 21.19 13.62 -34.41
C ASN A 404 20.97 13.40 -32.89
N LEU A 405 22.07 13.33 -32.13
CA LEU A 405 22.07 13.26 -30.68
C LEU A 405 23.25 14.08 -30.15
N ASN A 406 22.95 15.24 -29.56
CA ASN A 406 23.98 16.12 -28.98
C ASN A 406 24.28 15.73 -27.54
N LEU A 407 25.52 15.28 -27.29
CA LEU A 407 25.97 14.79 -25.98
C LEU A 407 27.07 15.65 -25.34
N VAL A 408 27.32 16.85 -25.87
CA VAL A 408 28.46 17.71 -25.46
C VAL A 408 28.45 18.01 -23.95
N GLN A 409 27.27 18.11 -23.34
CA GLN A 409 27.10 18.43 -21.91
C GLN A 409 27.03 17.19 -21.00
N ASN A 410 26.79 16.00 -21.56
CA ASN A 410 26.53 14.78 -20.80
C ASN A 410 27.82 14.04 -20.42
N THR A 411 28.76 14.77 -19.83
CA THR A 411 30.14 14.30 -19.51
C THR A 411 30.18 13.17 -18.46
N ASN A 412 29.06 12.90 -17.79
CA ASN A 412 28.92 11.82 -16.82
C ASN A 412 28.46 10.48 -17.42
N LEU A 413 28.10 10.44 -18.71
CA LEU A 413 27.59 9.22 -19.34
C LEU A 413 28.57 8.06 -19.23
N ARG A 414 28.04 6.92 -18.79
CA ARG A 414 28.70 5.61 -18.67
C ARG A 414 28.09 4.61 -19.64
N GLU A 415 26.79 4.74 -19.92
CA GLU A 415 26.09 3.89 -20.88
C GLU A 415 25.31 4.73 -21.89
N LEU A 416 25.56 4.48 -23.17
CA LEU A 416 24.80 5.04 -24.29
C LEU A 416 24.29 3.90 -25.18
N ARG A 417 22.97 3.81 -25.31
CA ARG A 417 22.31 2.96 -26.30
C ARG A 417 21.44 3.82 -27.21
N CYS A 418 21.80 3.89 -28.47
CA CYS A 418 21.09 4.64 -29.51
C CYS A 418 20.95 3.79 -30.79
N ASN A 419 20.79 2.48 -30.63
CA ASN A 419 20.64 1.53 -31.73
C ASN A 419 19.39 1.84 -32.56
N TYR A 420 19.37 1.45 -33.83
CA TYR A 420 18.22 1.51 -34.72
C TYR A 420 17.58 2.91 -34.75
N ASN A 421 18.41 3.90 -35.07
CA ASN A 421 18.00 5.28 -35.30
C ASN A 421 18.46 5.70 -36.71
N GLN A 422 18.43 7.00 -37.00
CA GLN A 422 18.84 7.58 -38.28
C GLN A 422 20.06 8.50 -38.11
N ILE A 423 20.88 8.28 -37.08
CA ILE A 423 22.00 9.14 -36.72
C ILE A 423 23.12 9.00 -37.76
N SER A 424 23.55 10.12 -38.32
CA SER A 424 24.61 10.16 -39.35
C SER A 424 25.96 10.67 -38.85
N ASP A 425 25.94 11.42 -37.75
CA ASP A 425 27.12 11.94 -37.04
C ASP A 425 26.87 11.83 -35.53
N LEU A 426 27.87 11.34 -34.79
CA LEU A 426 27.76 11.11 -33.35
C LEU A 426 29.06 11.54 -32.68
N ASP A 427 29.06 12.73 -32.08
CA ASP A 427 30.16 13.25 -31.27
C ASP A 427 30.03 12.79 -29.81
N ILE A 428 30.98 11.96 -29.40
CA ILE A 428 31.11 11.41 -28.05
C ILE A 428 32.46 11.76 -27.41
N SER A 429 33.17 12.76 -27.95
CA SER A 429 34.50 13.17 -27.47
C SER A 429 34.50 13.62 -26.01
N ASN A 430 33.39 14.19 -25.53
CA ASN A 430 33.21 14.65 -24.16
C ASN A 430 32.71 13.56 -23.18
N THR A 431 32.23 12.41 -23.67
CA THR A 431 31.71 11.32 -22.82
C THR A 431 32.84 10.37 -22.41
N THR A 432 33.90 10.92 -21.80
CA THR A 432 35.14 10.18 -21.46
C THR A 432 34.95 9.05 -20.44
N LYS A 433 33.83 9.04 -19.70
CA LYS A 433 33.46 7.99 -18.75
C LYS A 433 32.68 6.83 -19.37
N LEU A 434 32.44 6.87 -20.69
CA LEU A 434 31.62 5.87 -21.39
C LEU A 434 32.26 4.49 -21.33
N GLN A 435 31.51 3.53 -20.79
CA GLN A 435 31.91 2.12 -20.65
C GLN A 435 31.17 1.23 -21.64
N ILE A 436 29.93 1.60 -21.98
CA ILE A 436 29.08 0.86 -22.90
C ILE A 436 28.59 1.82 -23.98
N LEU A 437 28.89 1.50 -25.23
CA LEU A 437 28.37 2.19 -26.41
C LEU A 437 27.70 1.20 -27.34
N ALA A 438 26.41 1.40 -27.60
CA ALA A 438 25.66 0.64 -28.59
C ALA A 438 24.95 1.62 -29.56
N CYS A 439 25.43 1.68 -30.79
CA CYS A 439 24.92 2.54 -31.86
C CYS A 439 24.64 1.75 -33.16
N VAL A 440 24.30 0.47 -33.02
CA VAL A 440 24.00 -0.46 -34.12
C VAL A 440 22.85 0.05 -34.97
N GLY A 441 22.86 -0.14 -36.29
CA GLY A 441 21.70 0.18 -37.12
C GLY A 441 21.46 1.69 -37.28
N ASN A 442 22.52 2.46 -37.51
CA ASN A 442 22.46 3.89 -37.78
C ASN A 442 23.02 4.20 -39.18
N GLN A 443 23.30 5.48 -39.48
CA GLN A 443 23.82 5.94 -40.75
C GLN A 443 25.25 6.49 -40.64
N LEU A 444 26.00 6.08 -39.60
CA LEU A 444 27.34 6.59 -39.30
C LEU A 444 28.33 6.21 -40.40
N THR A 445 29.09 7.18 -40.89
CA THR A 445 30.16 6.96 -41.89
C THR A 445 31.56 6.99 -41.28
N SER A 446 31.69 7.64 -40.12
CA SER A 446 32.86 7.65 -39.25
C SER A 446 32.41 7.70 -37.80
N LEU A 447 33.24 7.21 -36.90
CA LEU A 447 33.02 7.31 -35.46
C LEU A 447 34.38 7.34 -34.75
N ASP A 448 34.67 8.43 -34.04
CA ASP A 448 35.89 8.57 -33.24
C ASP A 448 35.58 8.20 -31.79
N VAL A 449 36.24 7.15 -31.30
CA VAL A 449 36.11 6.65 -29.92
C VAL A 449 37.39 6.86 -29.11
N SER A 450 38.33 7.68 -29.61
CA SER A 450 39.67 7.85 -29.03
C SER A 450 39.69 8.47 -27.62
N GLN A 451 38.68 9.29 -27.30
CA GLN A 451 38.53 9.88 -25.97
C GLN A 451 37.80 8.95 -24.99
N ASN A 452 37.14 7.90 -25.49
CA ASN A 452 36.34 6.97 -24.69
C ASN A 452 37.20 5.77 -24.25
N VAL A 453 38.33 6.05 -23.61
CA VAL A 453 39.33 5.05 -23.21
C VAL A 453 38.81 4.01 -22.20
N ALA A 454 37.73 4.34 -21.49
CA ALA A 454 37.05 3.47 -20.54
C ALA A 454 36.06 2.48 -21.19
N LEU A 455 35.92 2.47 -22.53
CA LEU A 455 35.00 1.57 -23.23
C LEU A 455 35.35 0.09 -22.98
N ARG A 456 34.34 -0.67 -22.55
CA ARG A 456 34.41 -2.12 -22.29
C ARG A 456 33.58 -2.91 -23.29
N THR A 457 32.42 -2.36 -23.66
CA THR A 457 31.52 -2.96 -24.64
C THR A 457 31.22 -1.94 -25.71
N PHE A 458 31.54 -2.29 -26.96
CA PHE A 458 31.28 -1.42 -28.10
C PHE A 458 30.57 -2.19 -29.22
N ALA A 459 29.38 -1.71 -29.58
CA ALA A 459 28.58 -2.23 -30.68
C ALA A 459 28.22 -1.10 -31.66
N CYS A 460 28.75 -1.17 -32.87
CA CYS A 460 28.52 -0.21 -33.94
C CYS A 460 28.15 -0.89 -35.27
N GLY A 461 27.65 -2.13 -35.21
CA GLY A 461 27.26 -2.89 -36.39
C GLY A 461 26.15 -2.22 -37.22
N ALA A 462 25.87 -2.72 -38.42
CA ALA A 462 24.83 -2.21 -39.30
C ALA A 462 24.89 -0.68 -39.50
N ASN A 463 26.07 -0.17 -39.84
CA ASN A 463 26.35 1.24 -40.13
C ASN A 463 27.04 1.36 -41.51
N ARG A 464 27.66 2.50 -41.81
CA ARG A 464 28.39 2.76 -43.06
C ARG A 464 29.86 3.13 -42.79
N LEU A 465 30.43 2.63 -41.69
CA LEU A 465 31.80 2.94 -41.28
C LEU A 465 32.80 2.36 -42.29
N THR A 466 33.78 3.16 -42.70
CA THR A 466 34.82 2.74 -43.67
C THR A 466 36.15 2.36 -43.03
N SER A 467 36.39 2.85 -41.81
CA SER A 467 37.52 2.50 -40.96
C SER A 467 37.10 2.56 -39.49
N LEU A 468 37.78 1.78 -38.65
CA LEU A 468 37.57 1.81 -37.21
C LEU A 468 38.91 1.65 -36.49
N ARG A 469 39.24 2.63 -35.65
CA ARG A 469 40.50 2.70 -34.90
C ARG A 469 40.22 2.56 -33.41
N LEU A 470 40.77 1.50 -32.80
CA LEU A 470 40.48 1.13 -31.40
C LEU A 470 41.74 1.08 -30.51
N VAL A 471 42.85 1.63 -30.98
CA VAL A 471 44.16 1.63 -30.28
C VAL A 471 44.11 2.25 -28.89
N ASP A 472 43.25 3.25 -28.67
CA ASP A 472 43.14 3.96 -27.38
C ASP A 472 42.17 3.26 -26.40
N ASN A 473 41.35 2.31 -26.87
CA ASN A 473 40.32 1.65 -26.07
C ASN A 473 40.89 0.41 -25.36
N VAL A 474 41.85 0.65 -24.47
CA VAL A 474 42.63 -0.39 -23.77
C VAL A 474 41.82 -1.21 -22.76
N GLU A 475 40.60 -0.78 -22.40
CA GLU A 475 39.68 -1.54 -21.53
C GLU A 475 38.69 -2.44 -22.30
N LEU A 476 38.74 -2.46 -23.63
CA LEU A 476 37.74 -3.12 -24.47
C LEU A 476 37.72 -4.63 -24.23
N ARG A 477 36.52 -5.20 -24.04
CA ARG A 477 36.25 -6.62 -23.78
C ARG A 477 35.33 -7.27 -24.81
N SER A 478 34.43 -6.48 -25.40
CA SER A 478 33.53 -6.95 -26.46
C SER A 478 33.41 -5.91 -27.56
N LEU A 479 33.54 -6.36 -28.81
CA LEU A 479 33.36 -5.56 -30.01
C LEU A 479 32.36 -6.23 -30.96
N ARG A 480 31.39 -5.46 -31.44
CA ARG A 480 30.47 -5.84 -32.53
C ARG A 480 30.45 -4.73 -33.58
N CYS A 481 31.06 -4.98 -34.72
CA CYS A 481 31.17 -4.03 -35.83
C CYS A 481 30.76 -4.66 -37.16
N GLU A 482 29.94 -5.71 -37.10
CA GLU A 482 29.39 -6.38 -38.29
C GLU A 482 28.59 -5.45 -39.21
N GLN A 483 28.40 -5.83 -40.47
CA GLN A 483 27.53 -5.09 -41.40
C GLN A 483 27.93 -3.60 -41.53
N ASN A 484 29.21 -3.35 -41.81
CA ASN A 484 29.75 -2.03 -42.10
C ASN A 484 30.45 -2.05 -43.47
N GLN A 485 31.23 -1.02 -43.79
CA GLN A 485 32.02 -0.91 -45.01
C GLN A 485 33.52 -0.90 -44.68
N LEU A 486 33.92 -1.54 -43.58
CA LEU A 486 35.29 -1.52 -43.11
C LEU A 486 36.19 -2.26 -44.09
N THR A 487 37.28 -1.61 -44.48
CA THR A 487 38.40 -2.24 -45.23
C THR A 487 39.59 -2.53 -44.33
N LEU A 488 39.75 -1.71 -43.29
CA LEU A 488 40.75 -1.83 -42.24
C LEU A 488 40.09 -1.74 -40.85
N LEU A 489 40.45 -2.68 -39.98
CA LEU A 489 40.10 -2.66 -38.57
C LEU A 489 41.38 -2.75 -37.74
N ASN A 490 41.67 -1.73 -36.93
CA ASN A 490 42.83 -1.74 -36.05
C ASN A 490 42.43 -2.00 -34.60
N LEU A 491 42.68 -3.23 -34.14
CA LEU A 491 42.46 -3.71 -32.77
C LEU A 491 43.74 -3.80 -31.95
N ALA A 492 44.91 -3.42 -32.47
CA ALA A 492 46.17 -3.51 -31.73
C ALA A 492 46.24 -2.45 -30.61
N ASN A 493 45.52 -2.71 -29.52
CA ASN A 493 45.30 -1.83 -28.38
C ASN A 493 46.01 -2.31 -27.10
N GLY A 494 46.90 -3.29 -27.21
CA GLY A 494 47.61 -3.91 -26.10
C GLY A 494 46.74 -4.78 -25.19
N ASN A 495 45.48 -5.05 -25.58
CA ASN A 495 44.49 -5.70 -24.74
C ASN A 495 43.72 -6.84 -25.45
N ASN A 496 44.19 -7.34 -26.59
CA ASN A 496 43.46 -8.37 -27.35
C ASN A 496 43.19 -9.65 -26.55
N SER A 497 44.03 -9.99 -25.57
CA SER A 497 43.80 -11.13 -24.68
C SER A 497 42.59 -10.99 -23.74
N LEU A 498 42.06 -9.78 -23.52
CA LEU A 498 40.85 -9.56 -22.72
C LEU A 498 39.58 -9.49 -23.58
N LEU A 499 39.69 -9.50 -24.91
CA LEU A 499 38.54 -9.54 -25.81
C LEU A 499 37.93 -10.93 -25.81
N THR A 500 36.72 -11.04 -25.25
CA THR A 500 35.97 -12.30 -25.14
C THR A 500 34.94 -12.48 -26.25
N ASN A 501 34.64 -11.42 -27.00
CA ASN A 501 33.67 -11.46 -28.09
C ASN A 501 33.98 -10.37 -29.13
N VAL A 502 34.39 -10.78 -30.33
CA VAL A 502 34.69 -9.92 -31.46
C VAL A 502 33.88 -10.40 -32.66
N SER A 503 33.05 -9.51 -33.19
CA SER A 503 32.29 -9.74 -34.43
C SER A 503 32.59 -8.62 -35.40
N ALA A 504 33.20 -8.96 -36.54
CA ALA A 504 33.58 -8.06 -37.61
C ALA A 504 33.16 -8.60 -38.99
N THR A 505 32.13 -9.46 -39.04
CA THR A 505 31.63 -10.07 -40.28
C THR A 505 30.79 -9.12 -41.12
N GLU A 506 30.57 -9.47 -42.38
CA GLU A 506 29.76 -8.66 -43.30
C GLU A 506 30.33 -7.25 -43.49
N ASN A 507 31.66 -7.17 -43.57
CA ASN A 507 32.41 -5.99 -43.97
C ASN A 507 33.05 -6.23 -45.35
N ASN A 508 34.08 -5.45 -45.69
CA ASN A 508 34.97 -5.69 -46.81
C ASN A 508 36.43 -5.77 -46.31
N LEU A 509 36.66 -6.46 -45.19
CA LEU A 509 37.95 -6.47 -44.51
C LEU A 509 38.97 -7.33 -45.29
N ASP A 510 40.14 -6.75 -45.55
CA ASP A 510 41.32 -7.48 -46.03
C ASP A 510 42.26 -7.84 -44.87
N CYS A 511 42.33 -6.97 -43.87
CA CYS A 511 43.23 -7.12 -42.73
C CYS A 511 42.62 -6.56 -41.44
N ILE A 512 42.78 -7.34 -40.36
CA ILE A 512 42.51 -6.93 -38.99
C ILE A 512 43.85 -6.86 -38.27
N GLN A 513 44.23 -5.66 -37.83
CA GLN A 513 45.47 -5.45 -37.09
C GLN A 513 45.27 -5.86 -35.64
N ILE A 514 46.12 -6.75 -35.14
CA ILE A 514 46.07 -7.30 -33.78
C ILE A 514 47.41 -7.06 -33.05
N ASP A 515 47.41 -7.24 -31.74
CA ASP A 515 48.61 -7.09 -30.90
C ASP A 515 49.71 -8.07 -31.32
N GLU A 516 50.96 -7.61 -31.25
CA GLU A 516 52.11 -8.46 -31.55
C GLU A 516 52.16 -9.67 -30.60
N GLY A 517 52.25 -10.88 -31.16
CA GLY A 517 52.28 -12.13 -30.41
C GLY A 517 50.92 -12.66 -29.97
N PHE A 518 49.82 -11.93 -30.21
CA PHE A 518 48.48 -12.45 -29.97
C PHE A 518 48.03 -13.40 -31.09
N THR A 519 47.36 -14.48 -30.72
CA THR A 519 46.69 -15.38 -31.66
C THR A 519 45.21 -15.40 -31.36
N PRO A 520 44.36 -14.84 -32.23
CA PRO A 520 42.91 -14.91 -32.06
C PRO A 520 42.44 -16.37 -31.97
N PRO A 521 41.49 -16.69 -31.06
CA PRO A 521 40.92 -18.02 -30.98
C PRO A 521 40.17 -18.36 -32.27
N ASN A 522 40.24 -19.63 -32.68
CA ASN A 522 39.54 -20.15 -33.85
C ASN A 522 38.20 -20.78 -33.42
N ASP A 523 37.33 -19.98 -32.81
CA ASP A 523 36.00 -20.38 -32.36
C ASP A 523 34.99 -19.23 -32.60
N SER A 524 33.75 -19.41 -32.12
CA SER A 524 32.67 -18.43 -32.33
C SER A 524 32.86 -17.10 -31.57
N SER A 525 33.88 -16.95 -30.73
CA SER A 525 34.16 -15.70 -30.01
C SER A 525 34.88 -14.66 -30.87
N TRP A 526 35.48 -15.06 -31.99
CA TRP A 526 36.19 -14.15 -32.91
C TRP A 526 35.76 -14.41 -34.35
N LEU A 527 34.79 -13.64 -34.81
CA LEU A 527 34.23 -13.70 -36.16
C LEU A 527 34.72 -12.52 -37.00
N LYS A 528 35.09 -12.80 -38.25
CA LYS A 528 35.56 -11.82 -39.25
C LYS A 528 35.10 -12.25 -40.64
N ASP A 529 35.25 -11.37 -41.63
CA ASP A 529 35.07 -11.76 -43.03
C ASP A 529 35.99 -12.92 -43.44
N ASP A 530 35.52 -13.75 -44.36
CA ASP A 530 36.27 -14.88 -44.89
C ASP A 530 37.57 -14.42 -45.59
N THR A 531 37.54 -13.24 -46.24
CA THR A 531 38.68 -12.64 -46.95
C THR A 531 39.71 -12.00 -46.03
N ALA A 532 39.33 -11.65 -44.79
CA ALA A 532 40.20 -10.91 -43.89
C ALA A 532 41.33 -11.79 -43.32
N SER A 533 42.51 -11.22 -43.17
CA SER A 533 43.64 -11.86 -42.47
C SER A 533 43.94 -11.13 -41.14
N TYR A 534 44.51 -11.85 -40.17
CA TYR A 534 45.04 -11.23 -38.96
C TYR A 534 46.54 -10.94 -39.16
N SER A 535 46.99 -9.74 -38.78
CA SER A 535 48.41 -9.35 -38.84
C SER A 535 48.75 -8.41 -37.69
N SER A 536 50.00 -8.42 -37.22
CA SER A 536 50.49 -7.37 -36.31
C SER A 536 50.75 -6.04 -37.01
N LEU A 537 50.82 -6.06 -38.35
CA LEU A 537 50.99 -4.90 -39.21
C LEU A 537 50.15 -5.08 -40.48
N CYS A 538 49.04 -4.35 -40.56
CA CYS A 538 48.24 -4.27 -41.80
C CYS A 538 48.88 -3.27 -42.79
N PRO A 539 48.67 -3.46 -44.11
CA PRO A 539 49.23 -2.60 -45.15
C PRO A 539 48.70 -1.17 -45.16
#